data_AF-A0A522WWW7-F1
#
_entry.id   AF-A0A522WWW7-F1
#
_cell.length_a   1.000
_cell.length_b   1.000
_cell.length_c   1.000
_cell.angle_alpha   90.00
_cell.angle_beta   90.00
_cell.angle_gamma   90.00
#
_symmetry.space_group_name_H-M   'P 1'
#
loop_
_entity.id
_entity.type
_entity.pdbx_description
1 polymer ?
#
loop_
_entity_poly.entity_id
_entity_poly.type
_entity_poly.pdbx_seq_one_letter_code
_entity_poly.pdbx_strand_id
1 'polypeptide(L)' 'MPRYSVIITRDVTESTVVQVEAETPEQAETAASEKLFESTDTEWELDEGSWNKGDSYITGVDELP' A
#
# COMPACT_ATOMS: atom_id res chain seq x y z
N MET A 1 -6.46 19.00 0.49
CA MET A 1 -5.95 18.02 1.46
C MET A 1 -4.53 17.67 1.03
N PRO A 2 -3.58 17.48 1.97
CA PRO A 2 -2.24 17.04 1.63
C PRO A 2 -2.26 15.71 0.88
N ARG A 3 -1.26 15.52 0.03
CA ARG A 3 -1.05 14.27 -0.71
C ARG A 3 -0.02 13.46 0.02
N TYR A 4 -0.24 12.15 0.08
CA TYR A 4 0.68 11.22 0.71
C TYR A 4 1.05 10.12 -0.28
N SER A 5 2.30 9.69 -0.20
CA SER A 5 2.86 8.51 -0.84
C SER A 5 3.00 7.42 0.21
N VAL A 6 2.22 6.35 0.09
CA VAL A 6 2.23 5.22 1.02
C VAL A 6 2.89 4.03 0.36
N ILE A 7 3.93 3.49 0.99
CA ILE A 7 4.64 2.30 0.55
C ILE A 7 4.04 1.09 1.25
N ILE A 8 3.47 0.17 0.47
CA ILE A 8 2.88 -1.07 0.95
C ILE A 8 3.77 -2.22 0.48
N THR A 9 4.26 -3.02 1.43
CA THR A 9 5.17 -4.15 1.18
C THR A 9 4.47 -5.47 1.44
N ARG A 10 4.75 -6.45 0.59
CA ARG A 10 4.31 -7.85 0.71
C ARG A 10 5.51 -8.77 0.47
N ASP A 11 5.48 -9.94 1.09
CA ASP A 11 6.50 -10.98 0.91
C ASP A 11 7.95 -10.53 1.21
N VAL A 12 8.13 -9.42 1.96
CA VAL A 12 9.42 -8.79 2.28
C VAL A 12 10.17 -8.19 1.07
N THR A 13 9.98 -8.71 -0.14
CA THR A 13 10.70 -8.28 -1.34
C THR A 13 9.86 -7.48 -2.34
N GLU A 14 8.54 -7.51 -2.23
CA GLU A 14 7.64 -6.86 -3.17
C GLU A 14 7.03 -5.61 -2.52
N SER A 15 7.12 -4.46 -3.18
CA SER A 15 6.53 -3.22 -2.66
C SER A 15 5.87 -2.43 -3.78
N THR A 16 4.80 -1.72 -3.42
CA THR A 16 4.13 -0.77 -4.29
C THR A 16 3.98 0.58 -3.60
N VAL A 17 3.77 1.62 -4.39
CA VAL A 17 3.53 2.97 -3.90
C VAL A 17 2.12 3.39 -4.29
N VAL A 18 1.31 3.70 -3.28
CA VAL A 18 -0.06 4.19 -3.45
C VAL A 18 -0.11 5.65 -3.05
N GLN A 19 -0.52 6.51 -3.98
CA GLN A 19 -0.74 7.93 -3.70
C GLN A 19 -2.20 8.19 -3.33
N VAL A 20 -2.42 8.87 -2.21
CA VAL A 20 -3.73 9.22 -1.68
C VAL A 20 -3.78 10.65 -1.16
N GLU A 21 -4.98 11.20 -1.09
CA GLU A 21 -5.25 12.50 -0.46
C GLU A 21 -5.89 12.24 0.90
N ALA A 22 -5.29 12.77 1.97
CA ALA A 22 -5.73 12.57 3.34
C ALA A 22 -5.42 13.80 4.18
N GLU A 23 -6.04 13.96 5.35
CA GLU A 23 -5.73 15.07 6.26
C GLU A 23 -4.58 14.73 7.21
N THR A 24 -4.39 13.45 7.51
CA THR A 24 -3.32 12.94 8.38
C THR A 24 -2.62 11.73 7.76
N PRO A 25 -1.36 11.43 8.16
CA PRO A 25 -0.67 10.23 7.70
C PRO A 25 -1.42 8.94 8.05
N GLU A 26 -2.06 8.86 9.23
CA GLU A 26 -2.86 7.68 9.62
C GLU A 26 -4.08 7.46 8.71
N GLN A 27 -4.71 8.55 8.26
CA GLN A 27 -5.77 8.48 7.25
C GLN A 27 -5.22 8.06 5.89
N ALA A 28 -4.02 8.51 5.53
CA ALA A 28 -3.37 8.10 4.29
C ALA A 28 -3.09 6.60 4.26
N GLU A 29 -2.65 6.02 5.38
CA GLU A 29 -2.42 4.57 5.52
C GLU A 29 -3.69 3.76 5.26
N THR A 30 -4.79 4.18 5.87
CA THR A 30 -6.10 3.53 5.72
C THR A 30 -6.58 3.65 4.27
N ALA A 31 -6.58 4.87 3.72
CA ALA A 31 -7.03 5.13 2.36
C ALA A 31 -6.16 4.41 1.31
N ALA A 32 -4.85 4.29 1.54
CA ALA A 32 -3.95 3.60 0.64
C ALA A 32 -4.17 2.09 0.66
N SER A 33 -4.44 1.52 1.84
CA SER A 33 -4.80 0.11 1.96
C SER A 33 -6.12 -0.18 1.26
N GLU A 34 -7.18 0.59 1.53
CA GLU A 34 -8.48 0.46 0.87
C GLU A 34 -8.36 0.57 -0.66
N LYS A 35 -7.62 1.59 -1.14
CA LYS A 35 -7.38 1.80 -2.57
C LYS A 35 -6.61 0.64 -3.22
N LEU A 36 -5.69 0.00 -2.50
CA LEU A 36 -4.99 -1.19 -2.98
C LEU A 36 -5.93 -2.39 -3.08
N PHE A 37 -6.83 -2.58 -2.11
CA PHE A 37 -7.83 -3.66 -2.11
C PHE A 37 -8.96 -3.46 -3.13
N GLU A 38 -9.36 -2.22 -3.42
CA GLU A 38 -10.40 -1.89 -4.39
C GLU A 38 -9.88 -1.78 -5.83
N SER A 39 -8.56 -1.68 -6.03
CA SER A 39 -7.99 -1.57 -7.36
C SER A 39 -8.06 -2.90 -8.12
N THR A 40 -9.00 -3.00 -9.06
CA THR A 40 -9.09 -4.12 -10.02
C THR A 40 -7.93 -4.16 -11.02
N ASP A 41 -7.09 -3.12 -11.07
CA ASP A 41 -5.89 -3.02 -11.91
C ASP A 41 -4.63 -3.52 -11.17
N THR A 42 -4.72 -3.72 -9.86
CA THR A 42 -3.60 -4.26 -9.07
C THR A 42 -3.76 -5.78 -8.96
N GLU A 43 -3.47 -6.48 -10.06
CA GLU A 43 -3.36 -7.94 -10.04
C GLU A 43 -2.09 -8.34 -9.29
N TRP A 44 -2.22 -8.56 -7.99
CA TRP A 44 -1.21 -9.30 -7.24
C TRP A 44 -1.36 -10.78 -7.60
N GLU A 45 -0.71 -11.20 -8.68
CA GLU A 45 -0.62 -12.63 -8.98
C GLU A 45 0.10 -13.32 -7.83
N LEU A 46 -0.64 -14.20 -7.15
CA LEU A 46 -0.11 -15.04 -6.08
C LEU A 46 0.75 -16.12 -6.70
N ASP A 47 2.08 -16.01 -6.59
CA ASP A 47 2.95 -17.11 -6.97
C ASP A 47 2.64 -18.33 -6.06
N GLU A 48 2.22 -19.44 -6.67
CA GLU A 48 1.87 -20.69 -5.97
C GLU A 48 3.10 -21.28 -5.29
N GLY A 49 3.41 -20.82 -4.07
CA GLY A 49 4.54 -21.36 -3.32
C GLY A 49 5.11 -20.46 -2.25
N SER A 50 4.73 -19.18 -2.17
CA SER A 50 5.32 -18.32 -1.14
C SER A 50 4.97 -18.79 0.26
N TRP A 51 6.03 -19.06 1.03
CA TRP A 51 5.98 -19.34 2.47
C TRP A 51 5.66 -18.10 3.30
N ASN A 52 5.81 -16.91 2.73
CA ASN A 52 5.67 -15.64 3.43
C ASN A 52 4.33 -14.96 3.09
N LYS A 53 3.26 -15.74 3.26
CA LYS A 53 1.85 -15.32 3.08
C LYS A 53 1.37 -14.30 4.12
N GLY A 54 2.25 -13.42 4.59
CA GLY A 54 1.87 -12.32 5.47
C GLY A 54 0.95 -11.36 4.72
N ASP A 55 -0.01 -10.80 5.45
CA ASP A 55 -0.78 -9.65 4.96
C ASP A 55 0.17 -8.53 4.54
N SER A 56 -0.19 -7.79 3.51
CA SER A 56 0.55 -6.59 3.11
C SER A 56 0.59 -5.60 4.28
N TYR A 57 1.75 -4.99 4.52
CA TYR A 57 1.93 -4.04 5.61
C TYR A 57 2.57 -2.75 5.09
N ILE A 58 2.28 -1.66 5.78
CA ILE A 58 2.81 -0.34 5.42
C ILE A 58 4.23 -0.22 5.95
N THR A 59 5.13 0.20 5.07
CA THR A 59 6.56 0.39 5.39
C THR A 59 7.01 1.83 5.28
N GLY A 60 6.19 2.71 4.72
CA GLY A 60 6.52 4.12 4.59
C GLY A 60 5.31 4.98 4.28
N VAL A 61 5.29 6.18 4.82
CA VAL A 61 4.28 7.23 4.55
C VAL A 61 5.04 8.55 4.45
N ASP A 62 5.03 9.14 3.27
CA ASP A 62 5.68 10.42 2.99
C ASP A 62 4.64 11.43 2.50
N GLU A 63 4.60 12.61 3.12
CA GLU A 63 3.80 13.73 2.61
C GLU A 63 4.48 14.30 1.36
N LEU A 64 3.71 14.47 0.29
CA LEU A 64 4.16 15.02 -0.97
C LEU A 64 3.98 16.54 -0.99
N PRO A 65 4.95 17.29 -1.56
CA PRO A 65 4.89 18.75 -1.66
C PRO A 65 3.82 19.26 -2.63
#